data_AF-A0A7G5E275-F1
#
_entry.id   AF-A0A7G5E275-F1
#
_cell.length_a   1.000
_cell.length_b   1.000
_cell.length_c   1.000
_cell.angle_alpha   90.00
_cell.angle_beta   90.00
_cell.angle_gamma   90.00
#
_symmetry.space_group_name_H-M   'P 1'
#
loop_
_entity.id
_entity.type
_entity.pdbx_description
1 polymer ?
#
loop_
_entity_poly.entity_id
_entity_poly.type
_entity_poly.pdbx_seq_one_letter_code
_entity_poly.pdbx_strand_id
1 'polypeptide(L)'
;MGKIIFRFWLVNVLISVALFILYRLVIAETNTAATGFLETIIVILDIVVNLGFSTIYLFVVILCSLLFFLNHIEKIRRNKVLSFLTFSGIPAVCLVLLIIYILVGVYKYNMVLDPLKMLLLFSVVYLASTVLEFVLFRKIIEKQQAAPKVKQ
;
A
#
# COMPACT_ATOMS: atom_id res chain seq x y z
N MET A 1 -0.90 -24.75 -3.61
CA MET A 1 -1.26 -23.36 -3.96
C MET A 1 -1.44 -22.45 -2.75
N GLY A 2 -2.17 -22.85 -1.70
CA GLY A 2 -2.39 -21.99 -0.51
C GLY A 2 -1.11 -21.50 0.17
N LYS A 3 -0.09 -22.36 0.30
CA LYS A 3 1.23 -21.96 0.84
C LYS A 3 1.93 -20.86 0.01
N ILE A 4 1.70 -20.82 -1.30
CA ILE A 4 2.28 -19.79 -2.18
C ILE A 4 1.54 -18.47 -1.98
N ILE A 5 0.20 -18.51 -2.03
CA ILE A 5 -0.65 -17.32 -1.83
C ILE A 5 -0.42 -16.72 -0.44
N PHE A 6 -0.36 -17.55 0.60
CA PHE A 6 -0.06 -17.11 1.96
C PHE A 6 1.33 -16.46 2.06
N ARG A 7 2.34 -17.00 1.36
CA ARG A 7 3.68 -16.39 1.32
C ARG A 7 3.65 -15.00 0.69
N PHE A 8 2.95 -14.81 -0.43
CA PHE A 8 2.80 -13.50 -1.06
C PHE A 8 2.01 -12.53 -0.17
N TRP A 9 0.92 -13.00 0.45
CA TRP A 9 0.17 -12.21 1.43
C TRP A 9 1.06 -11.72 2.58
N LEU A 10 1.88 -12.62 3.14
CA LEU A 10 2.78 -12.29 4.25
C LEU A 10 3.86 -11.28 3.82
N VAL A 11 4.43 -11.42 2.63
CA VAL A 11 5.37 -10.42 2.08
C VAL A 11 4.69 -9.07 1.92
N ASN A 12 3.47 -9.02 1.38
CA ASN A 12 2.72 -7.78 1.22
C ASN A 12 2.45 -7.09 2.57
N VAL A 13 2.05 -7.86 3.58
CA VAL A 13 1.87 -7.35 4.96
C VAL A 13 3.19 -6.80 5.51
N LEU A 14 4.31 -7.50 5.32
CA LEU A 14 5.62 -7.02 5.76
C LEU A 14 6.04 -5.73 5.05
N ILE A 15 5.81 -5.62 3.74
CA ILE A 15 6.05 -4.39 2.96
C ILE A 15 5.21 -3.25 3.52
N SER A 16 3.94 -3.52 3.84
CA SER A 16 3.01 -2.53 4.39
C SER A 16 3.47 -2.00 5.75
N VAL A 17 3.91 -2.90 6.64
CA VAL A 17 4.47 -2.54 7.95
C VAL A 17 5.78 -1.78 7.79
N ALA A 18 6.65 -2.21 6.88
CA ALA A 18 7.91 -1.51 6.62
C ALA A 18 7.69 -0.09 6.10
N LEU A 19 6.76 0.10 5.15
CA LEU A 19 6.38 1.42 4.65
C LEU A 19 5.77 2.29 5.73
N PHE A 20 4.96 1.73 6.62
CA PHE A 20 4.42 2.45 7.78
C PHE A 20 5.54 2.94 8.73
N ILE A 21 6.51 2.08 9.05
CA ILE A 21 7.65 2.45 9.90
C ILE A 21 8.49 3.53 9.22
N LEU A 22 8.79 3.38 7.93
CA LEU A 22 9.55 4.37 7.16
C LEU A 22 8.82 5.71 7.10
N TYR A 23 7.51 5.72 6.88
CA TYR A 23 6.70 6.94 6.90
C TYR A 23 6.81 7.67 8.24
N ARG A 24 6.75 6.92 9.35
CA ARG A 24 6.90 7.47 10.70
C ARG A 24 8.30 8.01 10.97
N LEU A 25 9.35 7.34 10.51
CA LEU A 25 10.74 7.81 10.65
C LEU A 25 10.96 9.12 9.89
N VAL A 26 10.50 9.19 8.64
CA VAL A 26 10.62 10.41 7.82
C VAL A 26 9.93 11.60 8.51
N ILE A 27 8.74 11.39 9.08
CA ILE A 27 8.02 12.46 9.79
C ILE A 27 8.71 12.86 11.09
N ALA A 28 9.27 11.90 11.82
CA ALA A 28 10.00 12.18 13.05
C ALA A 28 11.21 13.10 12.81
N GLU A 29 11.91 12.93 11.68
CA GLU A 29 13.05 13.78 11.31
C GLU A 29 12.63 15.18 10.82
N THR A 30 11.42 15.33 10.27
CA THR A 30 10.93 16.63 9.78
C THR A 30 10.36 17.54 10.88
N ASN A 31 10.15 17.02 12.09
CA ASN A 31 9.61 17.81 13.20
C ASN A 31 10.68 18.75 13.77
N THR A 32 10.45 20.06 13.65
CA THR A 32 11.30 21.10 14.23
C THR A 32 11.01 21.27 15.72
N ALA A 33 12.04 21.60 16.51
CA ALA A 33 11.90 21.84 17.95
C ALA A 33 11.03 23.08 18.18
N ALA A 34 9.92 22.92 18.90
CA ALA A 34 8.99 24.01 19.22
C ALA A 34 9.67 25.03 20.14
N THR A 35 9.55 26.33 19.82
CA THR A 35 10.14 27.42 20.59
C THR A 35 9.15 28.12 21.51
N GLY A 36 7.84 27.86 21.37
CA GLY A 36 6.78 28.42 22.22
C GLY A 36 5.57 27.50 22.47
N PHE A 37 4.68 27.89 23.39
CA PHE A 37 3.51 27.08 23.81
C PHE A 37 2.52 26.77 22.68
N LEU A 38 2.19 27.77 21.85
CA LEU A 38 1.30 27.57 20.68
C LEU A 38 1.94 26.68 19.61
N GLU A 39 3.25 26.83 19.37
CA GLU A 39 3.99 25.97 18.44
C GLU A 39 3.98 24.52 18.93
N THR A 40 4.15 24.29 20.23
CA THR A 40 4.06 22.94 20.82
C THR A 40 2.68 22.31 20.57
N ILE A 41 1.59 23.07 20.70
CA ILE A 41 0.24 22.57 20.40
C ILE A 41 0.10 22.21 18.92
N ILE A 42 0.61 23.05 18.01
CA ILE A 42 0.58 22.81 16.57
C ILE A 42 1.38 21.55 16.21
N VAL A 43 2.57 21.38 16.78
CA VAL A 43 3.41 20.19 16.58
C VAL A 43 2.70 18.93 17.08
N ILE A 44 2.06 18.97 18.25
CA ILE A 44 1.28 17.83 18.75
C ILE A 44 0.13 17.49 17.81
N LEU A 45 -0.60 18.51 17.31
CA LEU A 45 -1.71 18.30 16.40
C LEU A 45 -1.23 17.70 15.07
N ASP A 46 -0.11 18.16 14.52
CA ASP A 46 0.47 17.60 13.30
C ASP A 46 0.91 16.14 13.49
N ILE A 47 1.51 15.81 14.64
CA ILE A 47 1.85 14.42 14.99
C ILE A 47 0.60 13.54 15.05
N VAL A 48 -0.48 14.02 15.67
CA VAL A 48 -1.75 13.28 15.78
C VAL A 48 -2.39 13.06 14.42
N VAL A 49 -2.41 14.09 13.57
CA VAL A 49 -2.96 14.01 12.20
C VAL A 49 -2.16 13.01 11.35
N ASN A 50 -0.83 13.10 11.36
CA ASN A 50 0.05 12.15 10.68
C ASN A 50 -0.11 10.71 11.20
N LEU A 51 -0.27 10.55 12.52
CA LEU A 51 -0.53 9.24 13.14
C LEU A 51 -1.87 8.66 12.66
N GLY A 52 -2.91 9.50 12.61
CA GLY A 52 -4.22 9.11 12.08
C GLY A 52 -4.13 8.63 10.63
N PHE A 53 -3.53 9.43 9.74
CA PHE A 53 -3.37 9.07 8.33
C PHE A 53 -2.55 7.78 8.13
N SER A 54 -1.42 7.64 8.81
CA SER A 54 -0.58 6.43 8.71
C SER A 54 -1.28 5.17 9.20
N THR A 55 -2.08 5.27 10.27
CA THR A 55 -2.83 4.14 10.83
C THR A 55 -3.97 3.72 9.89
N ILE A 56 -4.73 4.68 9.37
CA ILE A 56 -5.78 4.41 8.39
C ILE A 56 -5.18 3.77 7.14
N TYR A 57 -4.06 4.29 6.65
CA TYR A 57 -3.34 3.73 5.51
C TYR A 57 -2.96 2.26 5.75
N LEU A 58 -2.33 1.95 6.88
CA LEU A 58 -1.95 0.58 7.23
C LEU A 58 -3.17 -0.35 7.30
N PHE A 59 -4.25 0.11 7.93
CA PHE A 59 -5.48 -0.67 8.06
C PHE A 59 -6.12 -0.96 6.69
N VAL A 60 -6.25 0.05 5.83
CA VAL A 60 -6.77 -0.11 4.47
C VAL A 60 -5.91 -1.09 3.69
N VAL A 61 -4.60 -0.96 3.76
CA VAL A 61 -3.65 -1.82 3.04
C VAL A 61 -3.73 -3.28 3.52
N ILE A 62 -3.82 -3.51 4.83
CA ILE A 62 -4.02 -4.86 5.39
C ILE A 62 -5.34 -5.45 4.90
N LEU A 63 -6.44 -4.68 4.91
CA LEU A 63 -7.71 -5.15 4.37
C LEU A 63 -7.62 -5.47 2.87
N CYS A 64 -6.91 -4.65 2.09
CA CYS A 64 -6.68 -4.90 0.67
C CYS A 64 -5.90 -6.20 0.44
N SER A 65 -4.94 -6.51 1.30
CA SER A 65 -4.12 -7.73 1.19
C SER A 65 -4.97 -9.00 1.27
N LEU A 66 -6.12 -8.98 1.95
CA LEU A 66 -7.01 -10.14 2.04
C LEU A 66 -7.56 -10.57 0.66
N LEU A 67 -7.62 -9.65 -0.31
CA LEU A 67 -8.00 -9.99 -1.68
C LEU A 67 -7.04 -10.98 -2.34
N PHE A 68 -5.80 -11.09 -1.86
CA PHE A 68 -4.82 -12.04 -2.42
C PHE A 68 -5.35 -13.47 -2.32
N PHE A 69 -6.12 -13.78 -1.28
CA PHE A 69 -6.75 -15.08 -1.09
C PHE A 69 -7.78 -15.42 -2.17
N LEU A 70 -8.33 -14.45 -2.90
CA LEU A 70 -9.20 -14.72 -4.05
C LEU A 70 -8.47 -15.50 -5.16
N ASN A 71 -7.14 -15.47 -5.21
CA ASN A 71 -6.35 -16.34 -6.11
C ASN A 71 -6.41 -17.83 -5.74
N HIS A 72 -7.04 -18.22 -4.62
CA HIS A 72 -7.39 -19.62 -4.38
C HIS A 72 -8.39 -20.12 -5.43
N ILE A 73 -9.26 -19.24 -5.92
CA ILE A 73 -10.26 -19.56 -6.95
C ILE A 73 -9.53 -19.68 -8.28
N GLU A 74 -9.59 -20.87 -8.88
CA GLU A 74 -8.87 -21.17 -10.12
C GLU A 74 -9.28 -20.27 -11.30
N LYS A 75 -10.57 -19.90 -11.39
CA LYS A 75 -11.08 -18.96 -12.39
C LYS A 75 -10.41 -17.58 -12.30
N ILE A 76 -10.21 -17.08 -11.08
CA ILE A 76 -9.54 -15.80 -10.82
C ILE A 76 -8.05 -15.92 -11.14
N ARG A 77 -7.39 -16.96 -10.63
CA ARG A 77 -5.96 -17.22 -10.84
C ARG A 77 -5.59 -17.37 -12.33
N ARG A 78 -6.43 -18.05 -13.11
CA ARG A 78 -6.18 -18.30 -14.54
C ARG A 78 -6.31 -17.03 -15.36
N ASN A 79 -7.23 -16.14 -14.99
CA ASN A 79 -7.40 -14.87 -15.69
C ASN A 79 -6.37 -13.84 -15.18
N LYS A 80 -5.46 -13.42 -16.07
CA LYS A 80 -4.41 -12.44 -15.74
C LYS A 80 -4.97 -11.14 -15.18
N VAL A 81 -6.08 -10.64 -15.74
CA VAL A 81 -6.67 -9.35 -15.33
C VAL A 81 -7.29 -9.45 -13.95
N LEU A 82 -8.08 -10.51 -13.69
CA LEU A 82 -8.71 -10.71 -12.39
C LEU A 82 -7.65 -10.94 -11.31
N SER A 83 -6.64 -11.76 -11.59
CA SER A 83 -5.51 -11.96 -10.68
C SER A 83 -4.77 -10.65 -10.41
N PHE A 84 -4.48 -9.83 -11.43
CA PHE A 84 -3.87 -8.52 -11.22
C PHE A 84 -4.72 -7.60 -10.33
N LEU A 85 -6.04 -7.58 -10.54
CA LEU A 85 -6.98 -6.79 -9.75
C LEU A 85 -6.95 -7.17 -8.26
N THR A 86 -6.71 -8.44 -7.93
CA THR A 86 -6.59 -8.87 -6.53
C THR A 86 -5.32 -8.38 -5.84
N PHE A 87 -4.26 -8.07 -6.60
CA PHE A 87 -3.00 -7.54 -6.06
C PHE A 87 -3.01 -6.01 -6.00
N SER A 88 -3.44 -5.37 -7.09
CA SER A 88 -3.23 -3.93 -7.31
C SER A 88 -4.53 -3.14 -7.49
N GLY A 89 -5.70 -3.79 -7.53
CA GLY A 89 -6.98 -3.14 -7.83
C GLY A 89 -7.37 -2.09 -6.79
N ILE A 90 -7.60 -2.50 -5.54
CA ILE A 90 -7.97 -1.54 -4.48
C ILE A 90 -6.85 -0.52 -4.24
N PRO A 91 -5.55 -0.91 -4.14
CA PRO A 91 -4.46 0.05 -3.98
C PRO A 91 -4.45 1.13 -5.08
N ALA A 92 -4.72 0.75 -6.34
CA ALA A 92 -4.81 1.71 -7.44
C ALA A 92 -6.00 2.67 -7.28
N VAL A 93 -7.18 2.17 -6.90
CA VAL A 93 -8.36 3.01 -6.65
C VAL A 93 -8.10 4.00 -5.52
N CYS A 94 -7.50 3.55 -4.41
CA CYS A 94 -7.13 4.42 -3.30
C CYS A 94 -6.14 5.50 -3.73
N LEU A 95 -5.14 5.15 -4.55
CA LEU A 95 -4.17 6.12 -5.07
C LEU A 95 -4.86 7.18 -5.95
N VAL A 96 -5.79 6.79 -6.82
CA VAL A 96 -6.55 7.72 -7.66
C VAL A 96 -7.38 8.69 -6.81
N LEU A 97 -8.08 8.18 -5.79
CA LEU A 97 -8.85 9.03 -4.87
C LEU A 97 -7.97 10.02 -4.11
N LEU A 98 -6.78 9.58 -3.67
CA LEU A 98 -5.81 10.45 -3.01
C LEU A 98 -5.31 11.56 -3.94
N ILE A 99 -5.00 11.23 -5.20
CA ILE A 99 -4.59 12.20 -6.22
C ILE A 99 -5.69 13.24 -6.44
N ILE A 100 -6.94 12.80 -6.63
CA ILE A 100 -8.09 13.70 -6.82
C ILE A 100 -8.24 14.63 -5.61
N TYR A 101 -8.13 14.09 -4.40
CA TYR A 101 -8.24 14.89 -3.17
C TYR A 101 -7.16 15.97 -3.09
N ILE A 102 -5.91 15.62 -3.41
CA ILE A 102 -4.80 16.58 -3.47
C ILE A 102 -5.06 17.64 -4.55
N LEU A 103 -5.50 17.26 -5.75
CA LEU A 103 -5.80 18.21 -6.83
C LEU A 103 -6.91 19.19 -6.45
N VAL A 104 -7.98 18.72 -5.81
CA VAL A 104 -9.07 19.58 -5.32
C VAL A 104 -8.53 20.55 -4.26
N GLY A 105 -7.65 20.08 -3.38
CA GLY A 105 -6.96 20.90 -2.38
C GLY A 105 -6.15 22.04 -3.01
N VAL A 106 -5.31 21.71 -4.01
CA VAL A 106 -4.55 22.68 -4.78
C VAL A 106 -5.47 23.69 -5.45
N TYR A 107 -6.48 23.22 -6.18
CA TYR A 107 -7.33 24.08 -6.98
C TYR A 107 -8.20 25.04 -6.13
N LYS A 108 -8.75 24.56 -5.01
CA LYS A 108 -9.65 25.35 -4.17
C LYS A 108 -8.92 26.23 -3.15
N TYR A 109 -7.79 25.76 -2.62
CA TYR A 109 -7.15 26.38 -1.46
C TYR A 109 -5.71 26.83 -1.73
N ASN A 110 -5.16 26.58 -2.92
CA ASN A 110 -3.76 26.86 -3.29
C ASN A 110 -2.75 26.29 -2.27
N MET A 111 -3.12 25.23 -1.56
CA MET A 111 -2.32 24.61 -0.52
C MET A 111 -2.41 23.09 -0.63
N VAL A 112 -1.30 22.43 -0.32
CA VAL A 112 -1.21 20.98 -0.17
C VAL A 112 -0.61 20.69 1.18
N LEU A 113 -1.31 19.91 2.00
CA LEU A 113 -0.77 19.43 3.27
C LEU A 113 0.41 18.52 3.00
N ASP A 114 1.56 18.81 3.63
CA ASP A 114 2.78 18.01 3.50
C ASP A 114 2.60 16.53 3.90
N PRO A 115 1.79 16.18 4.92
CA PRO A 115 1.38 14.80 5.20
C PRO A 115 0.79 14.05 3.99
N LEU A 116 0.02 14.73 3.14
CA LEU A 116 -0.62 14.13 1.97
C LEU A 116 0.37 13.89 0.83
N LYS A 117 1.38 14.76 0.67
CA LYS A 117 2.46 14.55 -0.33
C LYS A 117 3.28 13.32 0.04
N MET A 118 3.64 13.19 1.32
CA MET A 118 4.32 12.01 1.82
C MET A 118 3.45 10.76 1.65
N LEU A 119 2.18 10.83 2.04
CA LEU A 119 1.25 9.69 1.87
C LEU A 119 1.13 9.26 0.41
N LEU A 120 1.12 10.21 -0.53
CA LEU A 120 1.10 9.93 -1.97
C LEU A 120 2.36 9.18 -2.42
N LEU A 121 3.54 9.63 -2.01
CA LEU A 121 4.81 8.97 -2.33
C LEU A 121 4.81 7.51 -1.84
N PHE A 122 4.45 7.28 -0.58
CA PHE A 122 4.40 5.93 0.00
C PHE A 122 3.32 5.06 -0.66
N SER A 123 2.19 5.64 -1.07
CA SER A 123 1.14 4.95 -1.82
C SER A 123 1.60 4.50 -3.20
N VAL A 124 2.39 5.33 -3.90
CA VAL A 124 3.01 4.96 -5.19
C VAL A 124 4.01 3.83 -5.03
N VAL A 125 4.87 3.90 -4.02
CA VAL A 125 5.85 2.84 -3.72
C VAL A 125 5.17 1.52 -3.39
N TYR A 126 4.09 1.57 -2.59
CA TYR A 126 3.29 0.39 -2.29
C TYR A 126 2.64 -0.21 -3.53
N LEU A 127 2.03 0.63 -4.40
CA LEU A 127 1.45 0.16 -5.65
C LEU A 127 2.49 -0.50 -6.57
N ALA A 128 3.68 0.08 -6.67
CA ALA A 128 4.78 -0.53 -7.43
C ALA A 128 5.16 -1.90 -6.85
N SER A 129 5.16 -2.03 -5.52
CA SER A 129 5.46 -3.29 -4.83
C SER A 129 4.42 -4.37 -5.13
N THR A 130 3.12 -4.04 -5.11
CA THR A 130 2.06 -5.02 -5.44
C THR A 130 2.09 -5.46 -6.90
N VAL A 131 2.49 -4.58 -7.83
CA VAL A 131 2.73 -4.93 -9.24
C VAL A 131 3.90 -5.92 -9.36
N LEU A 132 5.01 -5.68 -8.65
CA LEU A 132 6.15 -6.60 -8.64
C LEU A 132 5.78 -7.96 -8.06
N GLU A 133 5.03 -7.99 -6.96
CA GLU A 133 4.52 -9.24 -6.38
C GLU A 133 3.65 -10.02 -7.37
N PHE A 134 2.75 -9.33 -8.08
CA PHE A 134 1.93 -9.96 -9.11
C PHE A 134 2.79 -10.58 -10.24
N VAL A 135 3.80 -9.86 -10.73
CA VAL A 135 4.69 -10.37 -11.78
C VAL A 135 5.44 -11.62 -11.30
N LEU A 136 5.95 -11.62 -10.07
CA LEU A 136 6.62 -12.78 -9.47
C LEU A 136 5.64 -13.95 -9.27
N PHE A 137 4.43 -13.68 -8.80
CA PHE A 137 3.38 -14.68 -8.64
C PHE A 137 3.03 -15.36 -9.98
N ARG A 138 2.91 -14.59 -11.06
CA ARG A 138 2.67 -15.10 -12.41
C ARG A 138 3.80 -16.00 -12.90
N LYS A 139 5.06 -15.58 -12.73
CA LYS A 139 6.22 -16.41 -13.10
C LYS A 139 6.23 -17.76 -12.37
N ILE A 140 5.83 -17.78 -11.09
CA ILE A 140 5.77 -19.02 -10.31
C ILE A 140 4.64 -19.94 -10.82
N ILE A 141 3.46 -19.40 -11.10
CA ILE A 141 2.34 -20.19 -11.65
C ILE A 141 2.70 -20.79 -13.01
N GLU A 142 3.27 -19.98 -13.91
CA GLU A 142 3.64 -20.42 -15.26
C GLU A 142 4.72 -21.51 -15.21
N LYS A 143 5.72 -21.37 -14.32
CA LYS A 143 6.72 -22.43 -14.09
C LYS A 143 6.11 -23.73 -13.56
N GLN A 144 5.10 -23.64 -12.69
CA GLN A 144 4.40 -24.82 -12.16
C GLN A 144 3.51 -25.51 -13.21
N GLN A 145 2.98 -24.75 -14.16
CA GLN A 145 2.19 -25.31 -15.27
C GLN A 145 3.07 -25.94 -16.37
N ALA A 146 4.30 -25.45 -16.53
CA ALA A 146 5.28 -25.98 -17.49
C ALA A 146 6.06 -27.20 -16.99
N ALA A 147 6.07 -27.48 -15.68
CA ALA A 147 6.72 -28.68 -15.13
C ALA A 147 5.93 -29.94 -15.55
N PRO A 148 6.59 -30.97 -16.12
CA PRO A 148 5.89 -32.20 -16.49
C PRO A 148 5.25 -32.81 -15.26
N LYS A 149 3.96 -33.18 -15.37
CA LYS A 149 3.30 -34.01 -14.36
C LYS A 149 4.02 -35.35 -14.33
N VAL A 150 4.95 -35.54 -13.40
CA VAL A 150 5.42 -36.88 -13.04
C VAL A 150 4.18 -37.59 -12.49
N LYS A 151 3.61 -38.47 -13.32
CA LYS A 151 2.54 -39.37 -12.93
C LYS A 151 3.09 -40.22 -11.77
N GLN A 152 2.50 -40.09 -10.59
CA GLN A 152 2.53 -41.15 -9.59
C GLN A 152 1.52 -42.22 -9.98
#